data_AF-A0A847HMA1-F1
#
_entry.id   AF-A0A847HMA1-F1
#
_cell.length_a   1.000
_cell.length_b   1.000
_cell.length_c   1.000
_cell.angle_alpha   90.00
_cell.angle_beta   90.00
_cell.angle_gamma   90.00
#
_symmetry.space_group_name_H-M   'P 1'
#
loop_
_entity.id
_entity.type
_entity.pdbx_description
1 polymer ?
#
loop_
_entity_poly.entity_id
_entity_poly.type
_entity_poly.pdbx_seq_one_letter_code
_entity_poly.pdbx_strand_id
1 'polypeptide(L)'
;MRVELAGLIDYHGRLMSNEIDLHGYTQIEAVEAFVKFYNTCVKNRDWRRIEVIHGYGSSGEGGALRRRIRSFLAGHAECLRFEAGENIAPANPGVTMVFPDKALPDSIDLLAEEILEYCATARTITKISGKFRRYGDAKIQASVKNLEKSGALKSFYKGQYRHYQAVYIKAR
;
A
#
# COMPACT_ATOMS: atom_id res chain seq x y z
N MET A 1 -25.81 24.52 14.89
CA MET A 1 -25.17 24.66 13.56
C MET A 1 -25.51 23.40 12.76
N ARG A 2 -26.48 23.47 11.84
CA ARG A 2 -26.86 22.33 10.99
C ARG A 2 -25.85 22.26 9.85
N VAL A 3 -25.10 21.17 9.78
CA VAL A 3 -24.24 20.88 8.62
C VAL A 3 -25.16 20.39 7.51
N GLU A 4 -25.23 21.10 6.39
CA GLU A 4 -25.99 20.68 5.22
C GLU A 4 -25.41 19.36 4.70
N LEU A 5 -26.21 18.29 4.77
CA LEU A 5 -25.90 16.96 4.19
C LEU A 5 -26.17 16.90 2.68
N ALA A 6 -26.38 18.04 2.03
CA ALA A 6 -26.72 18.13 0.62
C ALA A 6 -25.49 17.81 -0.24
N GLY A 7 -25.38 16.57 -0.70
CA GLY A 7 -24.32 16.10 -1.60
C GLY A 7 -23.75 14.72 -1.23
N LEU A 8 -24.15 14.15 -0.09
CA LEU A 8 -23.63 12.86 0.35
C LEU A 8 -24.46 11.67 -0.14
N ILE A 9 -25.68 11.88 -0.65
CA ILE A 9 -26.67 10.83 -0.85
C ILE A 9 -27.10 10.80 -2.33
N ASP A 10 -27.07 9.62 -2.95
CA ASP A 10 -27.59 9.36 -4.29
C ASP A 10 -29.14 9.41 -4.32
N TYR A 11 -29.73 9.29 -5.51
CA TYR A 11 -31.19 9.34 -5.70
C TYR A 11 -31.96 8.23 -4.93
N HIS A 12 -31.26 7.19 -4.46
CA HIS A 12 -31.82 6.07 -3.71
C HIS A 12 -31.59 6.15 -2.20
N GLY A 13 -31.09 7.26 -1.67
CA GLY A 13 -30.84 7.38 -0.24
C GLY A 13 -29.53 6.73 0.22
N ARG A 14 -28.67 6.27 -0.71
CA ARG A 14 -27.36 5.69 -0.38
C ARG A 14 -26.28 6.74 -0.40
N LEU A 15 -25.33 6.66 0.51
CA LEU A 15 -24.13 7.49 0.41
C LEU A 15 -23.49 7.27 -0.98
N MET A 16 -23.19 8.32 -1.76
CA MET A 16 -22.49 8.16 -3.05
C MET A 16 -21.24 7.31 -2.79
N SER A 17 -21.17 6.11 -3.39
CA SER A 17 -20.25 5.08 -2.95
C SER A 17 -18.80 5.52 -3.15
N ASN A 18 -18.11 5.71 -2.05
CA ASN A 18 -16.67 5.92 -2.04
C ASN A 18 -16.03 4.54 -1.92
N GLU A 19 -16.10 3.76 -2.99
CA GLU A 19 -15.70 2.36 -2.99
C GLU A 19 -14.59 2.11 -4.02
N ILE A 20 -13.74 1.14 -3.72
CA ILE A 20 -12.77 0.62 -4.66
C ILE A 20 -12.89 -0.89 -4.72
N ASP A 21 -13.11 -1.39 -5.93
CA ASP A 21 -13.16 -2.81 -6.19
C ASP A 21 -11.81 -3.35 -6.66
N LEU A 22 -11.26 -4.24 -5.84
CA LEU A 22 -9.97 -4.90 -6.00
C LEU A 22 -10.14 -6.40 -6.31
N HIS A 23 -11.37 -6.89 -6.51
CA HIS A 23 -11.57 -8.29 -6.86
C HIS A 23 -10.84 -8.64 -8.16
N GLY A 24 -10.21 -9.81 -8.21
CA GLY A 24 -9.49 -10.27 -9.39
C GLY A 24 -8.12 -9.62 -9.60
N TYR A 25 -7.76 -8.57 -8.85
CA TYR A 25 -6.41 -8.00 -8.88
C TYR A 25 -5.41 -8.99 -8.27
N THR A 26 -4.16 -8.94 -8.73
CA THR A 26 -3.07 -9.53 -7.95
C THR A 26 -2.87 -8.75 -6.66
N GLN A 27 -2.20 -9.35 -5.66
CA GLN A 27 -1.86 -8.70 -4.40
C GLN A 27 -1.10 -7.37 -4.54
N ILE A 28 -0.42 -7.17 -5.66
CA ILE A 28 0.39 -5.98 -5.91
C ILE A 28 -0.45 -4.91 -6.56
N GLU A 29 -1.12 -5.27 -7.66
CA GLU A 29 -2.03 -4.36 -8.35
C GLU A 29 -3.08 -3.83 -7.36
N ALA A 30 -3.57 -4.68 -6.45
CA ALA A 30 -4.54 -4.27 -5.44
C ALA A 30 -3.99 -3.17 -4.51
N VAL A 31 -2.75 -3.30 -4.04
CA VAL A 31 -2.12 -2.28 -3.19
C VAL A 31 -1.84 -1.01 -4.01
N GLU A 32 -1.34 -1.14 -5.23
CA GLU A 32 -1.06 0.02 -6.11
C GLU A 32 -2.32 0.80 -6.45
N ALA A 33 -3.40 0.10 -6.82
CA ALA A 33 -4.69 0.69 -7.11
C ALA A 33 -5.29 1.36 -5.86
N PHE A 34 -5.21 0.70 -4.71
CA PHE A 34 -5.66 1.26 -3.44
C PHE A 34 -4.90 2.55 -3.08
N VAL A 35 -3.57 2.54 -3.10
CA VAL A 35 -2.75 3.72 -2.77
C VAL A 35 -3.09 4.87 -3.70
N LYS A 36 -3.18 4.61 -5.01
CA LYS A 36 -3.54 5.64 -6.00
C LYS A 36 -4.93 6.24 -5.75
N PHE A 37 -5.93 5.39 -5.49
CA PHE A 37 -7.30 5.84 -5.18
C PHE A 37 -7.33 6.65 -3.89
N TYR A 38 -6.76 6.10 -2.81
CA TYR A 38 -6.68 6.72 -1.50
C TYR A 38 -5.99 8.10 -1.56
N ASN A 39 -4.82 8.19 -2.20
CA ASN A 39 -4.08 9.46 -2.33
C ASN A 39 -4.82 10.47 -3.21
N THR A 40 -5.63 10.01 -4.17
CA THR A 40 -6.52 10.89 -4.94
C THR A 40 -7.61 11.49 -4.03
N CYS A 41 -8.24 10.67 -3.17
CA CYS A 41 -9.20 11.16 -2.17
C CYS A 41 -8.56 12.20 -1.24
N VAL A 42 -7.41 11.88 -0.65
CA VAL A 42 -6.67 12.79 0.25
C VAL A 42 -6.32 14.11 -0.45
N LYS A 43 -5.79 14.05 -1.68
CA LYS A 43 -5.45 15.24 -2.46
C LYS A 43 -6.66 16.14 -2.71
N ASN A 44 -7.82 15.53 -2.93
CA ASN A 44 -9.09 16.24 -3.13
C ASN A 44 -9.77 16.63 -1.81
N ARG A 45 -9.14 16.36 -0.65
CA ARG A 45 -9.72 16.56 0.69
C ARG A 45 -11.04 15.81 0.90
N ASP A 46 -11.20 14.68 0.24
CA ASP A 46 -12.32 13.77 0.41
C ASP A 46 -12.01 12.78 1.53
N TRP A 47 -12.53 13.09 2.72
CA TRP A 47 -12.34 12.30 3.94
C TRP A 47 -13.45 11.29 4.19
N ARG A 48 -14.32 11.05 3.19
CA ARG A 48 -15.36 10.02 3.32
C ARG A 48 -14.71 8.65 3.52
N ARG A 49 -15.39 7.81 4.29
CA ARG A 49 -15.02 6.40 4.46
C ARG A 49 -14.91 5.73 3.10
N ILE A 50 -13.84 4.97 2.87
CA ILE A 50 -13.63 4.18 1.66
C ILE A 50 -14.04 2.72 1.95
N GLU A 51 -14.91 2.15 1.11
CA GLU A 51 -15.20 0.72 1.13
C GLU A 51 -14.26 -0.01 0.17
N VAL A 52 -13.32 -0.79 0.72
CA VAL A 52 -12.35 -1.56 -0.07
C VAL A 52 -12.88 -2.97 -0.26
N ILE A 53 -13.33 -3.28 -1.47
CA ILE A 53 -13.89 -4.58 -1.84
C ILE A 53 -12.74 -5.45 -2.36
N HIS A 54 -12.26 -6.37 -1.53
CA HIS A 54 -11.21 -7.33 -1.93
C HIS A 54 -11.78 -8.73 -2.23
N GLY A 55 -13.09 -8.90 -2.04
CA GLY A 55 -13.81 -10.16 -2.21
C GLY A 55 -13.53 -11.17 -1.09
N TYR A 56 -14.29 -12.26 -1.11
CA TYR A 56 -14.19 -13.37 -0.15
C TYR A 56 -12.99 -14.28 -0.43
N GLY A 57 -12.36 -14.18 -1.61
CA GLY A 57 -11.35 -15.13 -2.08
C GLY A 57 -11.94 -16.48 -2.51
N SER A 58 -11.11 -17.33 -3.11
CA SER A 58 -11.53 -18.62 -3.69
C SER A 58 -12.07 -19.65 -2.68
N SER A 59 -11.80 -19.47 -1.38
CA SER A 59 -12.23 -20.38 -0.31
C SER A 59 -13.24 -19.76 0.67
N GLY A 60 -13.71 -18.52 0.46
CA GLY A 60 -14.66 -17.87 1.37
C GLY A 60 -14.04 -17.27 2.65
N GLU A 61 -12.88 -17.73 3.10
CA GLU A 61 -12.19 -17.25 4.33
C GLU A 61 -11.46 -15.90 4.18
N GLY A 62 -11.72 -15.15 3.10
CA GLY A 62 -11.12 -13.86 2.84
C GLY A 62 -9.67 -14.01 2.35
N GLY A 63 -9.54 -14.44 1.10
CA GLY A 63 -8.31 -14.91 0.46
C GLY A 63 -7.06 -14.00 0.52
N ALA A 64 -6.04 -14.34 -0.27
CA ALA A 64 -4.72 -13.68 -0.24
C ALA A 64 -4.78 -12.14 -0.32
N LEU A 65 -5.78 -11.59 -1.03
CA LEU A 65 -6.03 -10.15 -1.12
C LEU A 65 -6.45 -9.50 0.21
N ARG A 66 -7.43 -10.06 0.93
CA ARG A 66 -7.85 -9.55 2.26
C ARG A 66 -6.65 -9.45 3.20
N ARG A 67 -5.87 -10.53 3.30
CA ARG A 67 -4.67 -10.57 4.16
C ARG A 67 -3.65 -9.52 3.74
N ARG A 68 -3.38 -9.38 2.44
CA ARG A 68 -2.44 -8.38 1.93
C ARG A 68 -2.89 -6.96 2.21
N ILE A 69 -4.14 -6.62 1.88
CA ILE A 69 -4.70 -5.29 2.09
C ILE A 69 -4.71 -4.94 3.58
N ARG A 70 -5.23 -5.81 4.44
CA ARG A 70 -5.28 -5.52 5.88
C ARG A 70 -3.89 -5.43 6.52
N SER A 71 -2.95 -6.27 6.11
CA SER A 71 -1.55 -6.14 6.55
C SER A 71 -0.92 -4.84 6.08
N PHE A 72 -1.23 -4.38 4.86
CA PHE A 72 -0.76 -3.10 4.34
C PHE A 72 -1.34 -1.93 5.15
N LEU A 73 -2.65 -1.94 5.40
CA LEU A 73 -3.34 -0.91 6.18
C LEU A 73 -2.80 -0.84 7.62
N ALA A 74 -2.60 -1.99 8.26
CA ALA A 74 -2.04 -2.06 9.62
C ALA A 74 -0.61 -1.50 9.72
N GLY A 75 0.18 -1.59 8.63
CA GLY A 75 1.51 -1.00 8.55
C GLY A 75 1.54 0.52 8.39
N HIS A 76 0.40 1.16 8.15
CA HIS A 76 0.28 2.61 7.89
C HIS A 76 -0.78 3.27 8.78
N ALA A 77 -0.86 2.84 10.05
CA ALA A 77 -1.84 3.32 11.01
C ALA A 77 -1.68 4.82 11.35
N GLU A 78 -0.52 5.41 11.04
CA GLU A 78 -0.27 6.84 11.11
C GLU A 78 -0.91 7.63 9.96
N CYS A 79 -1.27 6.96 8.86
CA CYS A 79 -1.89 7.57 7.68
C CYS A 79 -3.39 7.37 7.60
N LEU A 80 -3.90 6.30 8.21
CA LEU A 80 -5.31 5.92 8.13
C LEU A 80 -5.73 5.07 9.32
N ARG A 81 -7.05 4.90 9.47
CA ARG A 81 -7.63 3.84 10.29
C ARG A 81 -8.41 2.88 9.41
N PHE A 82 -8.63 1.66 9.88
CA PHE A 82 -9.48 0.72 9.17
C PHE A 82 -10.26 -0.18 10.13
N GLU A 83 -11.37 -0.71 9.64
CA GLU A 83 -12.20 -1.68 10.33
C GLU A 83 -12.55 -2.83 9.38
N ALA A 84 -12.45 -4.05 9.90
CA ALA A 84 -12.78 -5.25 9.15
C ALA A 84 -14.29 -5.34 8.91
N GLY A 85 -14.71 -5.64 7.68
CA GLY A 85 -16.14 -5.66 7.33
C GLY A 85 -16.97 -6.70 8.10
N GLU A 86 -16.36 -7.77 8.61
CA GLU A 86 -17.02 -8.73 9.49
C GLU A 86 -17.37 -8.19 10.89
N ASN A 87 -16.79 -7.06 11.29
CA ASN A 87 -17.09 -6.42 12.58
C ASN A 87 -18.23 -5.38 12.48
N ILE A 88 -18.74 -5.12 11.28
CA ILE A 88 -19.78 -4.12 11.01
C ILE A 88 -21.06 -4.84 10.59
N ALA A 89 -22.23 -4.40 11.06
CA ALA A 89 -23.50 -5.00 10.64
C ALA A 89 -24.05 -4.34 9.35
N PRO A 90 -24.46 -5.12 8.33
CA PRO A 90 -24.35 -6.58 8.22
C PRO A 90 -22.91 -7.02 7.96
N ALA A 91 -22.48 -8.12 8.61
CA ALA A 91 -21.12 -8.62 8.53
C ALA A 91 -20.75 -9.00 7.09
N ASN A 92 -19.70 -8.37 6.56
CA ASN A 92 -19.20 -8.65 5.21
C ASN A 92 -17.67 -8.86 5.24
N PRO A 93 -17.20 -10.10 5.36
CA PRO A 93 -15.77 -10.43 5.32
C PRO A 93 -15.08 -10.09 3.98
N GLY A 94 -15.84 -9.82 2.91
CA GLY A 94 -15.33 -9.46 1.59
C GLY A 94 -14.90 -8.00 1.46
N VAL A 95 -15.11 -7.19 2.50
CA VAL A 95 -14.78 -5.76 2.50
C VAL A 95 -13.93 -5.35 3.70
N THR A 96 -13.27 -4.21 3.57
CA THR A 96 -12.59 -3.51 4.64
C THR A 96 -12.93 -2.02 4.55
N MET A 97 -13.38 -1.44 5.65
CA MET A 97 -13.68 -0.01 5.72
C MET A 97 -12.41 0.76 6.08
N VAL A 98 -12.06 1.77 5.28
CA VAL A 98 -10.88 2.60 5.48
C VAL A 98 -11.30 4.05 5.73
N PHE A 99 -10.65 4.68 6.69
CA PHE A 99 -10.88 6.07 7.09
C PHE A 99 -9.61 6.86 6.81
N PRO A 100 -9.60 7.72 5.77
CA PRO A 100 -8.43 8.51 5.43
C PRO A 100 -8.08 9.58 6.48
N ASP A 101 -6.80 9.85 6.67
CA ASP A 101 -6.29 10.92 7.55
C ASP A 101 -5.20 11.75 6.87
N LYS A 102 -4.12 11.12 6.40
CA LYS A 102 -3.09 11.76 5.56
C LYS A 102 -2.66 10.84 4.42
N ALA A 103 -1.89 11.39 3.47
CA ALA A 103 -1.45 10.66 2.29
C ALA A 103 -0.62 9.44 2.67
N LEU A 104 -0.85 8.33 1.97
CA LEU A 104 0.02 7.17 1.99
C LEU A 104 1.28 7.46 1.15
N PRO A 105 2.41 6.82 1.46
CA PRO A 105 3.54 6.76 0.52
C PRO A 105 3.10 6.09 -0.79
N ASP A 106 3.58 6.57 -1.94
CA ASP A 106 3.24 5.97 -3.22
C ASP A 106 3.91 4.57 -3.34
N SER A 107 3.44 3.72 -4.26
CA SER A 107 3.94 2.33 -4.36
C SER A 107 5.44 2.20 -4.65
N ILE A 108 6.01 3.22 -5.29
CA ILE A 108 7.46 3.34 -5.52
C ILE A 108 8.17 3.61 -4.19
N ASP A 109 7.62 4.48 -3.35
CA ASP A 109 8.19 4.82 -2.05
C ASP A 109 8.17 3.60 -1.12
N LEU A 110 7.07 2.85 -1.13
CA LEU A 110 6.95 1.60 -0.37
C LEU A 110 8.00 0.55 -0.75
N LEU A 111 8.18 0.30 -2.05
CA LEU A 111 9.21 -0.62 -2.52
C LEU A 111 10.61 -0.13 -2.13
N ALA A 112 10.85 1.18 -2.24
CA ALA A 112 12.12 1.78 -1.88
C ALA A 112 12.43 1.61 -0.38
N GLU A 113 11.46 1.86 0.49
CA GLU A 113 11.57 1.64 1.95
C GLU A 113 11.83 0.16 2.30
N GLU A 114 11.06 -0.77 1.73
CA GLU A 114 11.27 -2.20 1.94
C GLU A 114 12.67 -2.64 1.47
N ILE A 115 13.16 -2.10 0.35
CA ILE A 115 14.52 -2.37 -0.16
C ILE A 115 15.57 -1.82 0.80
N LEU A 116 15.41 -0.60 1.33
CA LEU A 116 16.33 0.00 2.29
C LEU A 116 16.42 -0.84 3.56
N GLU A 117 15.29 -1.26 4.12
CA GLU A 117 15.25 -2.12 5.31
C GLU A 117 15.95 -3.46 5.04
N TYR A 118 15.66 -4.11 3.91
CA TYR A 118 16.32 -5.37 3.55
C TYR A 118 17.83 -5.23 3.31
N CYS A 119 18.25 -4.04 2.85
CA CYS A 119 19.64 -3.66 2.64
C CYS A 119 20.30 -3.07 3.91
N ALA A 120 19.68 -3.14 5.09
CA ALA A 120 20.33 -2.84 6.38
C ALA A 120 21.71 -3.51 6.50
N THR A 121 21.79 -4.72 5.95
CA THR A 121 23.04 -5.43 5.70
C THR A 121 23.25 -5.59 4.19
N ALA A 122 24.49 -5.69 3.76
CA ALA A 122 24.82 -5.73 2.34
C ALA A 122 24.13 -6.89 1.58
N ARG A 123 23.51 -6.58 0.44
CA ARG A 123 22.81 -7.53 -0.45
C ARG A 123 23.26 -7.35 -1.90
N THR A 124 23.32 -8.44 -2.67
CA THR A 124 23.52 -8.36 -4.13
C THR A 124 22.20 -8.04 -4.83
N ILE A 125 22.25 -7.52 -6.06
CA ILE A 125 21.04 -7.27 -6.85
C ILE A 125 20.19 -8.54 -7.01
N THR A 126 20.81 -9.70 -7.24
CA THR A 126 20.11 -10.99 -7.33
C THR A 126 19.33 -11.32 -6.05
N LYS A 127 19.89 -11.03 -4.87
CA LYS A 127 19.19 -11.24 -3.59
C LYS A 127 18.03 -10.25 -3.40
N ILE A 128 18.18 -9.02 -3.86
CA ILE A 128 17.13 -7.99 -3.81
C ILE A 128 16.01 -8.38 -4.78
N SER A 129 16.31 -8.61 -6.06
CA SER A 129 15.34 -9.07 -7.07
C SER A 129 14.64 -10.35 -6.64
N GLY A 130 15.34 -11.31 -6.03
CA GLY A 130 14.73 -12.54 -5.50
C GLY A 130 13.74 -12.28 -4.36
N LYS A 131 14.10 -11.43 -3.39
CA LYS A 131 13.25 -11.08 -2.24
C LYS A 131 12.00 -10.31 -2.66
N PHE A 132 12.15 -9.38 -3.60
CA PHE A 132 11.10 -8.48 -4.05
C PHE A 132 10.49 -8.84 -5.39
N ARG A 133 10.73 -10.06 -5.89
CA ARG A 133 10.32 -10.54 -7.24
C ARG A 133 8.88 -10.22 -7.61
N ARG A 134 8.01 -10.13 -6.60
CA ARG A 134 6.61 -9.74 -6.73
C ARG A 134 6.48 -8.43 -7.52
N TYR A 135 7.28 -7.41 -7.22
CA TYR A 135 7.18 -6.09 -7.86
C TYR A 135 7.63 -6.05 -9.34
N GLY A 136 8.20 -7.14 -9.86
CA GLY A 136 8.76 -7.20 -11.22
C GLY A 136 10.14 -6.55 -11.31
N ASP A 137 11.02 -7.16 -12.11
CA ASP A 137 12.44 -6.77 -12.13
C ASP A 137 12.64 -5.31 -12.54
N ALA A 138 11.89 -4.80 -13.52
CA ALA A 138 11.98 -3.41 -13.97
C ALA A 138 11.78 -2.39 -12.83
N LYS A 139 10.75 -2.58 -11.99
CA LYS A 139 10.47 -1.69 -10.84
C LYS A 139 11.54 -1.81 -9.76
N ILE A 140 12.04 -3.03 -9.51
CA ILE A 140 13.11 -3.29 -8.54
C ILE A 140 14.41 -2.60 -8.98
N GLN A 141 14.83 -2.79 -10.24
CA GLN A 141 16.04 -2.16 -10.79
C GLN A 141 15.94 -0.64 -10.74
N ALA A 142 14.78 -0.07 -11.12
CA ALA A 142 14.55 1.38 -11.04
C ALA A 142 14.64 1.90 -9.61
N SER A 143 14.03 1.19 -8.64
CA SER A 143 14.05 1.58 -7.22
C SER A 143 15.46 1.53 -6.63
N VAL A 144 16.22 0.44 -6.86
CA VAL A 144 17.62 0.34 -6.42
C VAL A 144 18.48 1.45 -7.01
N LYS A 145 18.33 1.73 -8.32
CA LYS A 145 19.06 2.80 -9.00
C LYS A 145 18.73 4.19 -8.43
N ASN A 146 17.46 4.46 -8.14
CA ASN A 146 17.02 5.74 -7.58
C ASN A 146 17.51 5.92 -6.13
N LEU A 147 17.48 4.86 -5.33
CA LEU A 147 18.03 4.83 -3.98
C LEU A 147 19.55 5.03 -3.96
N GLU A 148 20.26 4.45 -4.92
CA GLU A 148 21.70 4.69 -5.07
C GLU A 148 21.98 6.14 -5.51
N LYS A 149 21.23 6.65 -6.49
CA LYS A 149 21.38 8.03 -6.98
C LYS A 149 21.10 9.07 -5.89
N SER A 150 20.15 8.81 -4.99
CA SER A 150 19.84 9.68 -3.85
C SER A 150 20.80 9.52 -2.68
N GLY A 151 21.71 8.54 -2.70
CA GLY A 151 22.66 8.26 -1.63
C GLY A 151 22.09 7.45 -0.46
N ALA A 152 20.82 7.04 -0.53
CA ALA A 152 20.19 6.19 0.49
C ALA A 152 20.72 4.74 0.46
N LEU A 153 21.17 4.27 -0.71
CA LEU A 153 21.99 3.06 -0.85
C LEU A 153 23.40 3.44 -1.28
N LYS A 154 24.40 2.81 -0.67
CA LYS A 154 25.77 2.74 -1.22
C LYS A 154 25.97 1.41 -1.93
N SER A 155 26.75 1.39 -3.00
CA SER A 155 27.25 0.15 -3.58
C SER A 155 28.76 0.01 -3.48
N PHE A 156 29.22 -1.23 -3.41
CA PHE A 156 30.64 -1.58 -3.37
C PHE A 156 30.83 -3.02 -3.87
N TYR A 157 32.06 -3.38 -4.23
CA TYR A 157 32.39 -4.73 -4.67
C TYR A 157 32.94 -5.57 -3.50
N LYS A 158 32.52 -6.83 -3.42
CA LYS A 158 33.15 -7.86 -2.59
C LYS A 158 33.47 -9.05 -3.47
N GLY A 159 34.75 -9.17 -3.85
CA GLY A 159 35.14 -10.04 -4.96
C GLY A 159 34.50 -9.57 -6.26
N GLN A 160 33.94 -10.50 -7.04
CA GLN A 160 33.28 -10.19 -8.32
C GLN A 160 31.85 -9.63 -8.19
N TYR A 161 31.25 -9.66 -7.01
CA TYR A 161 29.86 -9.28 -6.83
C TYR A 161 29.73 -7.84 -6.32
N ARG A 162 28.83 -7.08 -6.95
CA ARG A 162 28.40 -5.76 -6.47
C ARG A 162 27.33 -5.94 -5.40
N HIS A 163 27.54 -5.31 -4.25
CA HIS A 163 26.65 -5.27 -3.11
C HIS A 163 26.06 -3.87 -2.93
N TYR A 164 24.85 -3.82 -2.39
CA TYR A 164 24.13 -2.61 -2.00
C TYR A 164 23.86 -2.67 -0.50
N GLN A 165 24.03 -1.55 0.19
CA GLN A 165 23.76 -1.42 1.62
C GLN A 165 23.12 -0.06 1.92
N ALA A 166 22.12 -0.04 2.80
CA ALA A 166 21.50 1.19 3.27
C ALA A 166 22.52 2.07 4.00
N VAL A 167 22.45 3.37 3.70
CA VAL A 167 23.20 4.41 4.40
C VAL A 167 22.27 4.98 5.45
N TYR A 168 22.35 4.47 6.68
CA TYR A 168 21.63 5.09 7.79
C TYR A 168 22.32 6.41 8.14
N ILE A 169 21.69 7.52 7.77
CA ILE A 169 22.01 8.79 8.39
C ILE A 169 21.50 8.69 9.83
N LYS A 170 22.39 8.72 10.82
CA LYS A 170 21.97 9.01 12.20
C LYS A 170 21.18 10.31 12.13
N ALA A 171 19.87 10.26 12.39
CA ALA A 171 19.09 11.46 12.61
C ALA A 171 19.84 12.29 13.67
N ARG A 172 20.28 13.48 13.28
CA ARG A 172 20.83 14.48 14.21
C ARG A 172 19.67 15.17 14.90
#